data_AF-A0A162TBL0-F1
#
_entry.id   AF-A0A162TBL0-F1
#
_cell.length_a   1.000
_cell.length_b   1.000
_cell.length_c   1.000
_cell.angle_alpha   90.00
_cell.angle_beta   90.00
_cell.angle_gamma   90.00
#
_symmetry.space_group_name_H-M   'P 1'
#
loop_
_entity.id
_entity.type
_entity.pdbx_description
1 polymer ?
#
loop_
_entity_poly.entity_id
_entity_poly.type
_entity_poly.pdbx_seq_one_letter_code
_entity_poly.pdbx_strand_id
1 'polypeptide(L)'
;MNQGEIIVKGVPMKANKLENGDVNLVFKVGTYDEKESIYRVIVKKEYWKNALTGMKNANYFVIKGKLKACVNSKGIPFISVEADSVKIFNLHKNDNGEIDLNYEIPAGTDAIVDISDIVNENEDISIKRAKNKAINYMKNYNKFNKPIVVKKESMIIVSGYDQYAAAQELGISNVPVTYID
;
A
#
# COMPACT_ATOMS: atom_id res chain seq x y z
N MET A 1 -4.31 -24.82 12.05
CA MET A 1 -3.05 -24.25 11.51
C MET A 1 -3.34 -22.80 11.14
N ASN A 2 -2.67 -21.84 11.76
CA ASN A 2 -2.82 -20.42 11.40
C ASN A 2 -2.29 -20.22 9.97
N GLN A 3 -3.18 -19.93 9.03
CA GLN A 3 -2.78 -19.48 7.70
C GLN A 3 -2.15 -18.09 7.87
N GLY A 4 -0.89 -17.93 7.49
CA GLY A 4 -0.23 -16.63 7.53
C GLY A 4 -0.90 -15.65 6.57
N GLU A 5 -1.26 -14.47 7.06
CA GLU A 5 -1.73 -13.37 6.22
C GLU A 5 -0.53 -12.52 5.77
N ILE A 6 -0.59 -11.96 4.57
CA ILE A 6 0.40 -11.00 4.06
C ILE A 6 -0.29 -9.80 3.41
N ILE A 7 0.42 -8.67 3.40
CA ILE A 7 0.08 -7.50 2.59
C ILE A 7 1.14 -7.35 1.50
N VAL A 8 0.73 -7.52 0.24
CA VAL A 8 1.57 -7.27 -0.94
C VAL A 8 1.30 -5.85 -1.44
N LYS A 9 2.34 -5.04 -1.56
CA LYS A 9 2.25 -3.67 -2.10
C LYS A 9 3.15 -3.53 -3.32
N GLY A 10 2.72 -2.80 -4.33
CA GLY A 10 3.58 -2.48 -5.47
C GLY A 10 2.89 -2.40 -6.82
N VAL A 11 3.72 -2.31 -7.86
CA VAL A 11 3.30 -2.44 -9.26
C VAL A 11 3.55 -3.89 -9.70
N PRO A 12 2.54 -4.61 -10.21
CA PRO A 12 2.77 -5.94 -10.75
C PRO A 12 3.63 -5.83 -12.01
N MET A 13 4.66 -6.66 -12.11
CA MET A 13 5.45 -6.79 -13.34
C MET A 13 4.61 -7.35 -14.48
N LYS A 14 3.67 -8.24 -14.15
CA LYS A 14 2.78 -8.92 -15.10
C LYS A 14 1.39 -9.07 -14.48
N ALA A 15 0.38 -8.88 -15.31
CA ALA A 15 -1.02 -9.10 -14.97
C ALA A 15 -1.68 -9.93 -16.07
N ASN A 16 -2.09 -11.16 -15.72
CA ASN A 16 -2.70 -12.09 -16.66
C ASN A 16 -4.09 -12.48 -16.19
N LYS A 17 -5.08 -12.39 -17.07
CA LYS A 17 -6.43 -12.89 -16.79
C LYS A 17 -6.48 -14.40 -17.04
N LEU A 18 -7.04 -15.14 -16.10
CA LEU A 18 -7.23 -16.59 -16.19
C LEU A 18 -8.57 -16.90 -16.85
N GLU A 19 -8.74 -18.14 -17.33
CA GLU A 19 -9.94 -18.59 -18.05
C GLU A 19 -11.23 -18.45 -17.22
N ASN A 20 -11.15 -18.67 -15.91
CA ASN A 20 -12.27 -18.49 -14.97
C ASN A 20 -12.60 -17.01 -14.69
N GLY A 21 -11.80 -16.08 -15.23
CA GLY A 21 -11.95 -14.63 -15.07
C GLY A 21 -11.23 -14.04 -13.85
N ASP A 22 -10.52 -14.87 -13.08
CA ASP A 22 -9.60 -14.40 -12.04
C ASP A 22 -8.38 -13.72 -12.66
N VAL A 23 -7.63 -12.98 -11.85
CA VAL A 23 -6.43 -12.28 -12.30
C VAL A 23 -5.22 -12.75 -11.51
N ASN A 24 -4.19 -13.13 -12.24
CA ASN A 24 -2.89 -13.50 -11.72
C ASN A 24 -1.93 -12.31 -11.86
N LEU A 25 -1.54 -11.74 -10.73
CA LEU A 25 -0.57 -10.65 -10.64
C LEU A 25 0.78 -11.21 -10.17
N VAL A 26 1.87 -10.78 -10.80
CA VAL A 26 3.22 -11.15 -10.41
C VAL A 26 3.97 -9.93 -9.90
N PHE A 27 4.41 -9.98 -8.65
CA PHE A 27 5.21 -8.94 -8.02
C PHE A 27 6.63 -9.46 -7.79
N LYS A 28 7.63 -8.67 -8.15
CA LYS A 28 9.02 -8.95 -7.78
C LYS A 28 9.29 -8.40 -6.39
N VAL A 29 9.86 -9.25 -5.55
CA VAL A 29 10.20 -8.94 -4.17
C VAL A 29 11.67 -8.53 -4.07
N GLY A 30 12.53 -9.21 -4.82
CA GLY A 30 13.96 -8.94 -4.84
C GLY A 30 14.70 -9.94 -5.73
N THR A 31 16.00 -9.76 -5.86
CA THR A 31 16.90 -10.68 -6.55
C THR A 31 17.89 -11.22 -5.52
N TYR A 32 18.01 -12.55 -5.42
CA TYR A 32 18.94 -13.24 -4.53
C TYR A 32 19.70 -14.29 -5.34
N ASP A 33 21.04 -14.27 -5.31
CA ASP A 33 21.90 -15.20 -6.05
C ASP A 33 21.46 -15.38 -7.51
N GLU A 34 21.26 -14.25 -8.21
CA GLU A 34 20.80 -14.18 -9.62
C GLU A 34 19.39 -14.73 -9.88
N LYS A 35 18.64 -15.10 -8.84
CA LYS A 35 17.26 -15.60 -8.91
C LYS A 35 16.28 -14.55 -8.40
N GLU A 36 15.21 -14.33 -9.16
CA GLU A 36 14.14 -13.44 -8.75
C GLU A 36 13.22 -14.13 -7.75
N SER A 37 13.01 -13.49 -6.60
CA SER A 37 11.95 -13.86 -5.66
C SER A 37 10.68 -13.12 -6.03
N ILE A 38 9.58 -13.85 -6.21
CA ILE A 38 8.30 -13.30 -6.68
C ILE A 38 7.14 -13.71 -5.78
N TYR A 39 6.18 -12.80 -5.64
CA TYR A 39 4.82 -13.12 -5.20
C TYR A 39 3.92 -13.34 -6.40
N ARG A 40 3.23 -14.48 -6.41
CA ARG A 40 2.15 -14.76 -7.33
C ARG A 40 0.82 -14.53 -6.62
N VAL A 41 0.12 -13.47 -6.96
CA VAL A 41 -1.13 -13.08 -6.29
C VAL A 41 -2.31 -13.44 -7.19
N ILE A 42 -3.20 -14.31 -6.70
CA ILE A 42 -4.44 -14.68 -7.37
C ILE A 42 -5.56 -13.84 -6.80
N VAL A 43 -6.16 -13.01 -7.64
CA VAL A 43 -7.30 -12.15 -7.31
C VAL A 43 -8.55 -12.73 -7.96
N LYS A 44 -9.53 -13.11 -7.14
CA LYS A 44 -10.81 -13.60 -7.66
C LYS A 44 -11.50 -12.53 -8.50
N LYS A 45 -12.21 -12.96 -9.54
CA LYS A 45 -12.94 -12.11 -10.49
C LYS A 45 -13.79 -11.03 -9.81
N GLU A 46 -14.45 -11.37 -8.70
CA GLU A 46 -15.31 -10.45 -7.94
C GLU A 46 -14.52 -9.30 -7.28
N TYR A 47 -13.41 -9.61 -6.61
CA TYR A 47 -12.52 -8.61 -6.03
C TYR A 47 -11.87 -7.75 -7.11
N TRP A 48 -11.49 -8.37 -8.22
CA TRP A 48 -10.90 -7.66 -9.36
C TRP A 48 -11.87 -6.66 -9.97
N LYS A 49 -13.12 -7.08 -10.24
CA LYS A 49 -14.17 -6.18 -10.75
C LYS A 49 -14.41 -5.02 -9.82
N ASN A 50 -14.59 -5.28 -8.53
CA ASN A 50 -14.83 -4.25 -7.53
C ASN A 50 -13.68 -3.26 -7.42
N ALA A 51 -12.43 -3.75 -7.53
CA ALA A 51 -11.24 -2.92 -7.44
C ALA A 51 -11.01 -2.03 -8.68
N LEU A 52 -11.54 -2.42 -9.85
CA LEU A 52 -11.43 -1.66 -11.10
C LEU A 52 -12.60 -0.71 -11.38
N THR A 53 -13.73 -0.84 -10.68
CA THR A 53 -14.90 0.01 -10.91
C THR A 53 -14.53 1.49 -10.76
N GLY A 54 -14.60 2.25 -11.87
CA GLY A 54 -14.26 3.66 -11.92
C GLY A 54 -12.78 3.99 -12.15
N MET A 55 -11.91 3.01 -12.45
CA MET A 55 -10.47 3.22 -12.66
C MET A 55 -10.04 2.93 -14.10
N LYS A 56 -9.50 3.94 -14.79
CA LYS A 56 -8.96 3.80 -16.16
C LYS A 56 -7.47 3.46 -16.19
N ASN A 57 -6.66 3.99 -15.26
CA ASN A 57 -5.17 3.93 -15.30
C ASN A 57 -4.54 3.52 -13.96
N ALA A 58 -5.12 2.51 -13.31
CA ALA A 58 -4.60 1.90 -12.09
C ALA A 58 -3.12 1.45 -12.23
N ASN A 59 -2.25 1.78 -11.28
CA ASN A 59 -0.84 1.42 -11.35
C ASN A 59 -0.16 0.99 -10.04
N TYR A 60 -0.83 1.07 -8.89
CA TYR A 60 -0.29 0.57 -7.61
C TYR A 60 -1.32 -0.26 -6.85
N PHE A 61 -0.89 -1.38 -6.31
CA PHE A 61 -1.74 -2.39 -5.71
C PHE A 61 -1.36 -2.56 -4.25
N VAL A 62 -2.36 -2.62 -3.38
CA VAL A 62 -2.23 -3.05 -1.98
C VAL A 62 -3.20 -4.21 -1.80
N ILE A 63 -2.65 -5.40 -1.57
CA ILE A 63 -3.38 -6.65 -1.58
C ILE A 63 -3.16 -7.37 -0.26
N LYS A 64 -4.24 -7.59 0.50
CA LYS A 64 -4.21 -8.46 1.66
C LYS A 64 -4.68 -9.85 1.23
N GLY A 65 -3.96 -10.88 1.62
CA GLY A 65 -4.36 -12.24 1.30
C GLY A 65 -3.63 -13.30 2.12
N LYS A 66 -4.01 -14.55 1.86
CA LYS A 66 -3.50 -15.74 2.54
C LYS A 66 -2.31 -16.31 1.79
N LEU A 67 -1.26 -16.61 2.54
CA LEU A 67 -0.04 -17.19 2.03
C LEU A 67 -0.19 -18.69 1.77
N LYS A 68 0.41 -19.14 0.66
CA LYS A 68 0.65 -20.55 0.34
C LYS A 68 2.04 -20.69 -0.28
N ALA A 69 2.91 -21.44 0.37
CA ALA A 69 4.20 -21.84 -0.21
C ALA A 69 3.94 -22.85 -1.33
N CYS A 70 4.54 -22.62 -2.49
CA CYS A 70 4.36 -23.42 -3.69
C CYS A 70 5.71 -23.71 -4.36
N VAL A 71 5.74 -24.75 -5.18
CA VAL A 71 6.87 -25.09 -6.04
C VAL A 71 6.34 -25.25 -7.46
N ASN A 72 7.00 -24.67 -8.46
CA ASN A 72 6.58 -24.81 -9.85
C ASN A 72 7.07 -26.16 -10.45
N SER A 73 6.68 -26.45 -11.69
CA SER A 73 7.09 -27.69 -12.39
C SER A 73 8.60 -27.85 -12.60
N LYS A 74 9.38 -26.77 -12.43
CA LYS A 74 10.85 -26.76 -12.51
C LYS A 74 11.53 -26.86 -11.13
N GLY A 75 10.78 -27.10 -10.05
CA GLY A 75 11.34 -27.18 -8.70
C GLY A 75 11.66 -25.81 -8.06
N ILE A 76 11.25 -24.70 -8.67
CA ILE A 76 11.54 -23.36 -8.14
C ILE A 76 10.46 -22.98 -7.13
N PRO A 77 10.83 -22.65 -5.87
CA PRO A 77 9.88 -22.22 -4.86
C PRO A 77 9.36 -20.81 -5.16
N PHE A 78 8.09 -20.58 -4.86
CA PHE A 78 7.46 -19.27 -4.92
C PHE A 78 6.35 -19.17 -3.88
N ILE A 79 5.98 -17.94 -3.54
CA ILE A 79 4.86 -17.69 -2.62
C ILE A 79 3.64 -17.32 -3.45
N SER A 80 2.58 -18.11 -3.28
CA SER A 80 1.25 -17.80 -3.79
C SER A 80 0.47 -17.05 -2.73
N VAL A 81 -0.25 -16.01 -3.13
CA VAL A 81 -1.14 -15.23 -2.25
C VAL A 81 -2.54 -15.30 -2.84
N GLU A 82 -3.48 -15.90 -2.11
CA GLU A 82 -4.90 -15.80 -2.46
C GLU A 82 -5.45 -14.50 -1.86
N ALA A 83 -5.86 -13.57 -2.71
CA ALA A 83 -6.28 -12.25 -2.26
C ALA A 83 -7.66 -12.31 -1.58
N ASP A 84 -7.73 -11.81 -0.35
CA ASP A 84 -8.98 -11.58 0.38
C ASP A 84 -9.51 -10.16 0.14
N SER A 85 -8.60 -9.21 -0.14
CA SER A 85 -8.96 -7.85 -0.50
C SER A 85 -7.92 -7.23 -1.42
N VAL A 86 -8.39 -6.44 -2.38
CA VAL A 86 -7.54 -5.72 -3.32
C VAL A 86 -7.92 -4.25 -3.32
N LYS A 87 -6.94 -3.40 -3.07
CA LYS A 87 -7.05 -1.95 -3.25
C LYS A 87 -6.10 -1.55 -4.36
N ILE A 88 -6.63 -0.78 -5.30
CA ILE A 88 -5.88 -0.25 -6.42
C ILE A 88 -5.83 1.27 -6.30
N PHE A 89 -4.71 1.84 -6.71
CA PHE A 89 -4.39 3.25 -6.68
C PHE A 89 -3.89 3.69 -8.05
N ASN A 90 -4.15 4.94 -8.39
CA ASN A 90 -3.54 5.62 -9.52
C ASN A 90 -2.60 6.68 -8.94
N LEU A 91 -1.31 6.34 -8.88
CA LEU A 91 -0.26 7.22 -8.39
C LEU A 91 0.47 7.83 -9.60
N HIS A 92 0.99 9.04 -9.48
CA HIS A 92 1.82 9.60 -10.55
C HIS A 92 3.10 8.78 -10.70
N LYS A 93 3.73 8.84 -11.87
CA LYS A 93 5.08 8.30 -12.08
C LYS A 93 6.03 9.46 -12.30
N ASN A 94 7.25 9.36 -11.78
CA ASN A 94 8.28 10.36 -11.98
C ASN A 94 8.90 10.20 -13.38
N ASP A 95 9.82 11.09 -13.74
CA ASP A 95 10.50 11.07 -15.05
C ASP A 95 11.29 9.77 -15.30
N ASN A 96 11.63 9.03 -14.25
CA ASN A 96 12.30 7.73 -14.31
C ASN A 96 11.32 6.54 -14.44
N GLY A 97 10.00 6.80 -14.48
CA GLY A 97 8.96 5.78 -14.59
C GLY A 97 8.64 5.03 -13.29
N GLU A 98 9.26 5.43 -12.18
CA GLU A 98 8.96 4.95 -10.83
C GLU A 98 7.71 5.66 -10.31
N ILE A 99 7.03 5.07 -9.32
CA ILE A 99 5.89 5.76 -8.70
C ILE A 99 6.39 7.00 -7.99
N ASP A 100 5.89 8.14 -8.42
CA ASP A 100 6.08 9.40 -7.77
C ASP A 100 5.10 9.51 -6.60
N LEU A 101 5.63 9.32 -5.41
CA LEU A 101 4.92 9.59 -4.16
C LEU A 101 5.02 11.07 -3.77
N ASN A 102 5.50 11.98 -4.63
CA ASN A 102 5.37 13.42 -4.43
C ASN A 102 3.89 13.80 -4.45
N TYR A 103 3.28 13.70 -3.27
CA TYR A 103 1.96 14.21 -3.01
C TYR A 103 2.05 15.72 -2.84
N GLU A 104 0.97 16.44 -3.18
CA GLU A 104 0.93 17.87 -2.87
C GLU A 104 1.01 18.05 -1.35
N ILE A 105 1.91 18.93 -0.90
CA ILE A 105 2.07 19.22 0.51
C ILE A 105 0.83 19.98 0.99
N PRO A 106 0.07 19.46 1.98
CA PRO A 106 -1.10 20.16 2.49
C PRO A 106 -0.68 21.47 3.17
N ALA A 107 -1.55 22.48 3.10
CA ALA A 107 -1.33 23.75 3.79
C ALA A 107 -1.15 23.55 5.30
N GLY A 108 -0.25 24.34 5.91
CA GLY A 108 0.09 24.23 7.33
C GLY A 108 1.07 23.10 7.67
N THR A 109 1.76 22.53 6.68
CA THR A 109 2.87 21.61 6.91
C THR A 109 4.10 22.39 7.34
N ASP A 110 4.69 22.02 8.48
CA ASP A 110 5.94 22.59 8.97
C ASP A 110 7.15 21.82 8.45
N ALA A 111 7.03 20.50 8.30
CA ALA A 111 8.12 19.64 7.82
C ALA A 111 7.61 18.38 7.10
N ILE A 112 8.50 17.76 6.33
CA ILE A 112 8.35 16.41 5.82
C ILE A 112 9.30 15.52 6.62
N VAL A 113 8.79 14.44 7.20
CA VAL A 113 9.56 13.53 8.05
C VAL A 113 9.36 12.09 7.62
N ASP A 114 10.33 11.22 7.95
CA ASP A 114 10.15 9.79 7.76
C ASP A 114 9.06 9.30 8.72
N ILE A 115 8.13 8.48 8.21
CA ILE A 115 7.03 7.92 8.99
C ILE A 115 7.52 7.03 10.12
N SER A 116 8.73 6.46 10.00
CA SER A 116 9.38 5.66 11.05
C SER A 116 9.89 6.49 12.23
N ASP A 117 10.08 7.81 12.04
CA ASP A 117 10.46 8.73 13.12
C ASP A 117 9.25 9.17 13.97
N ILE A 118 8.02 8.86 13.53
CA ILE A 118 6.79 9.26 14.19
C ILE A 118 6.35 8.18 15.20
N VAL A 119 6.09 8.59 16.44
CA VAL A 119 5.69 7.69 17.52
C VAL A 119 4.16 7.65 17.63
N ASN A 120 3.59 6.46 17.44
CA ASN A 120 2.16 6.21 17.68
C ASN A 120 1.95 5.47 19.01
N GLU A 121 1.75 6.19 20.11
CA GLU A 121 1.47 5.58 21.42
C GLU A 121 0.05 4.99 21.55
N ASN A 122 -0.82 5.26 20.57
CA ASN A 122 -2.22 4.87 20.58
C ASN A 122 -2.50 3.80 19.50
N GLU A 123 -1.84 2.65 19.58
CA GLU A 123 -2.01 1.55 18.61
C GLU A 123 -3.45 0.96 18.58
N ASP A 124 -4.20 1.09 19.69
CA ASP A 124 -5.52 0.48 19.86
C ASP A 124 -6.71 1.32 19.33
N ILE A 125 -6.48 2.52 18.79
CA ILE A 125 -7.60 3.32 18.27
C ILE A 125 -8.12 2.68 16.98
N SER A 126 -9.34 2.17 17.02
CA SER A 126 -10.07 1.67 15.84
C SER A 126 -10.43 2.80 14.87
N ILE A 127 -9.48 3.18 14.03
CA ILE A 127 -9.62 4.23 13.00
C ILE A 127 -10.00 3.68 11.63
N LYS A 128 -10.48 2.43 11.52
CA LYS A 128 -10.70 1.74 10.22
C LYS A 128 -11.51 2.58 9.22
N ARG A 129 -12.59 3.24 9.68
CA ARG A 129 -13.43 4.10 8.84
C ARG A 129 -12.70 5.40 8.43
N ALA A 130 -12.02 6.05 9.38
CA ALA A 130 -11.29 7.29 9.13
C ALA A 130 -10.09 7.06 8.20
N LYS A 131 -9.31 6.01 8.44
CA LYS A 131 -8.22 5.56 7.55
C LYS A 131 -8.71 5.32 6.13
N ASN A 132 -9.81 4.58 5.93
CA ASN A 132 -10.35 4.35 4.59
C ASN A 132 -10.78 5.65 3.90
N LYS A 133 -11.29 6.63 4.66
CA LYS A 133 -11.60 7.97 4.14
C LYS A 133 -10.32 8.71 3.73
N ALA A 134 -9.26 8.68 4.54
CA ALA A 134 -7.97 9.28 4.22
C ALA A 134 -7.33 8.64 2.98
N ILE A 135 -7.31 7.30 2.90
CA ILE A 135 -6.87 6.54 1.72
C ILE A 135 -7.64 6.98 0.47
N ASN A 136 -8.97 7.08 0.54
CA ASN A 136 -9.78 7.51 -0.60
C ASN A 136 -9.53 8.97 -0.99
N TYR A 137 -9.28 9.84 -0.02
CA TYR A 137 -8.91 11.22 -0.29
C TYR A 137 -7.58 11.30 -1.04
N MET A 138 -6.55 10.59 -0.56
CA MET A 138 -5.25 10.51 -1.22
C MET A 138 -5.35 9.92 -2.63
N LYS A 139 -6.19 8.90 -2.83
CA LYS A 139 -6.47 8.32 -4.16
C LYS A 139 -7.02 9.35 -5.16
N ASN A 140 -7.87 10.25 -4.70
CA ASN A 140 -8.61 11.18 -5.56
C ASN A 140 -7.85 12.46 -5.84
N TYR A 141 -7.02 12.91 -4.88
CA TYR A 141 -6.38 14.22 -4.92
C TYR A 141 -4.85 14.18 -4.89
N ASN A 142 -4.25 12.99 -4.81
CA ASN A 142 -2.80 12.79 -4.66
C ASN A 142 -2.17 13.67 -3.56
N LYS A 143 -2.90 13.85 -2.45
CA LYS A 143 -2.47 14.67 -1.31
C LYS A 143 -3.05 14.23 0.00
N PHE A 144 -2.33 14.52 1.08
CA PHE A 144 -2.86 14.41 2.43
C PHE A 144 -3.96 15.46 2.62
N ASN A 145 -5.04 15.10 3.32
CA ASN A 145 -6.10 16.07 3.61
C ASN A 145 -5.60 17.19 4.54
N LYS A 146 -4.68 16.84 5.44
CA LYS A 146 -4.01 17.72 6.39
C LYS A 146 -2.68 17.07 6.83
N PRO A 147 -1.69 17.84 7.29
CA PRO A 147 -0.51 17.27 7.92
C PRO A 147 -0.86 16.48 9.19
N ILE A 148 0.00 15.53 9.56
CA ILE A 148 -0.08 14.81 10.83
C ILE A 148 0.43 15.75 11.92
N VAL A 149 -0.32 15.88 13.02
CA VAL A 149 0.08 16.75 14.13
C VAL A 149 0.93 15.93 15.09
N VAL A 150 2.16 16.37 15.34
CA VAL A 150 3.10 15.69 16.24
C VAL A 150 3.68 16.65 17.28
N LYS A 151 4.01 16.14 18.46
CA LYS A 151 4.79 16.89 19.45
C LYS A 151 6.21 17.10 18.91
N LYS A 152 6.72 18.33 18.93
CA LYS A 152 8.00 18.67 18.30
C LYS A 152 9.19 17.89 18.87
N GLU A 153 9.23 17.68 20.18
CA GLU A 153 10.36 17.02 20.85
C GLU A 153 10.29 15.49 20.79
N SER A 154 9.10 14.92 20.94
CA SER A 154 8.92 13.47 21.06
C SER A 154 8.42 12.78 19.79
N MET A 155 8.03 13.55 18.77
CA MET A 155 7.40 13.06 17.54
C MET A 155 6.15 12.19 17.76
N ILE A 156 5.53 12.30 18.95
CA ILE A 156 4.30 11.57 19.28
C ILE A 156 3.13 12.19 18.52
N ILE A 157 2.34 11.35 17.84
CA ILE A 157 1.12 11.80 17.15
C ILE A 157 0.13 12.33 18.18
N VAL A 158 -0.32 13.57 17.96
CA VAL A 158 -1.40 14.21 18.70
C VAL A 158 -2.71 14.15 17.91
N SER A 159 -2.63 14.27 16.58
CA SER A 159 -3.79 14.23 15.68
C SER A 159 -3.37 13.75 14.28
N GLY A 160 -4.33 13.21 13.51
CA GLY A 160 -4.06 12.73 12.16
C GLY A 160 -3.66 11.25 12.10
N TYR A 161 -4.03 10.46 13.12
CA TYR A 161 -3.83 9.00 13.14
C TYR A 161 -4.40 8.30 11.88
N ASP A 162 -5.48 8.83 11.30
CA ASP A 162 -6.07 8.34 10.05
C ASP A 162 -5.15 8.55 8.84
N GLN A 163 -4.49 9.71 8.75
CA GLN A 163 -3.50 10.03 7.73
C GLN A 163 -2.22 9.19 7.92
N TYR A 164 -1.76 9.06 9.16
CA TYR A 164 -0.62 8.21 9.52
C TYR A 164 -0.87 6.75 9.11
N ALA A 165 -2.00 6.17 9.52
CA ALA A 165 -2.33 4.80 9.19
C ALA A 165 -2.60 4.60 7.68
N ALA A 166 -3.10 5.63 6.99
CA ALA A 166 -3.22 5.61 5.53
C ALA A 166 -1.82 5.54 4.89
N ALA A 167 -0.90 6.44 5.29
CA ALA A 167 0.47 6.44 4.80
C ALA A 167 1.19 5.11 5.03
N GLN A 168 1.06 4.52 6.23
CA GLN A 168 1.57 3.18 6.53
C GLN A 168 0.98 2.12 5.61
N GLU A 169 -0.34 2.12 5.38
CA GLU A 169 -0.99 1.14 4.50
C GLU A 169 -0.55 1.30 3.04
N LEU A 170 -0.29 2.54 2.60
CA LEU A 170 0.18 2.85 1.26
C LEU A 170 1.68 2.59 1.06
N GLY A 171 2.45 2.47 2.15
CA GLY A 171 3.90 2.34 2.10
C GLY A 171 4.58 3.67 1.75
N ILE A 172 4.00 4.77 2.21
CA ILE A 172 4.57 6.12 2.05
C ILE A 172 5.57 6.33 3.18
N SER A 173 6.85 6.48 2.81
CA SER A 173 7.94 6.67 3.77
C SER A 173 8.02 8.08 4.32
N ASN A 174 7.70 9.09 3.52
CA ASN A 174 7.80 10.49 3.92
C ASN A 174 6.40 11.08 4.07
N VAL A 175 6.11 11.73 5.19
CA VAL A 175 4.77 12.27 5.47
C VAL A 175 4.84 13.74 5.91
N PRO A 176 3.83 14.55 5.59
CA PRO A 176 3.79 15.94 6.01
C PRO A 176 3.34 16.02 7.47
N VAL A 177 4.08 16.77 8.28
CA VAL A 177 3.79 17.01 9.69
C VAL A 177 3.65 18.49 10.01
N THR A 178 2.90 18.77 11.06
CA THR A 178 2.88 20.06 11.74
C THR A 178 3.20 19.84 13.21
N TYR A 179 3.94 20.77 13.78
CA TYR A 179 4.44 20.69 15.14
C TYR A 179 3.47 21.36 16.10
N ILE A 180 3.26 20.70 17.24
CA ILE A 180 2.69 21.32 18.43
C ILE A 180 3.71 21.21 19.57
N ASP A 181 3.70 22.22 20.44
CA ASP A 181 4.48 22.22 21.67
C ASP A 181 3.84 21.28 22.72
#